data_AF-A0A952PCS3-F1
#
_entry.id   AF-A0A952PCS3-F1
#
_cell.length_a   1.000
_cell.length_b   1.000
_cell.length_c   1.000
_cell.angle_alpha   90.00
_cell.angle_beta   90.00
_cell.angle_gamma   90.00
#
_symmetry.space_group_name_H-M   'P 1'
#
loop_
_entity.id
_entity.type
_entity.pdbx_description
1 polymer ?
#
loop_
_entity_poly.entity_id
_entity_poly.type
_entity_poly.pdbx_seq_one_letter_code
_entity_poly.pdbx_strand_id
1 'polypeptide(L)'
;MDNPRLVETPKGCQVAALIALQVLMLVTLVVWALAAFLLANIYEGGATPEKHIIFLPILAYPLILLATTIAGWRAYRKGKALQAGGLLLSPLLYGLVYFGYFILMAQSF
;
A
#
# COMPACT_ATOMS: atom_id res chain seq x y z
N MET A 1 -33.01 -25.00 -12.55
CA MET A 1 -32.09 -23.85 -12.72
C MET A 1 -31.70 -23.41 -11.32
N ASP A 2 -30.55 -23.89 -10.86
CA ASP A 2 -30.10 -23.70 -9.49
C ASP A 2 -29.75 -22.23 -9.24
N ASN A 3 -30.46 -21.66 -8.28
CA ASN A 3 -30.23 -20.32 -7.76
C ASN A 3 -28.80 -20.29 -7.19
N PRO A 4 -27.87 -19.47 -7.73
CA PRO A 4 -26.56 -19.33 -7.13
C PRO A 4 -26.79 -18.67 -5.77
N ARG A 5 -26.85 -19.49 -4.72
CA ARG A 5 -26.74 -19.03 -3.35
C ARG A 5 -25.46 -18.20 -3.33
N LEU A 6 -25.64 -16.89 -3.36
CA LEU A 6 -24.66 -15.91 -2.95
C LEU A 6 -24.06 -16.49 -1.69
N VAL A 7 -22.82 -16.97 -1.81
CA VAL A 7 -22.04 -17.47 -0.69
C VAL A 7 -21.97 -16.29 0.25
N GLU A 8 -22.88 -16.27 1.23
CA GLU A 8 -22.90 -15.31 2.32
C GLU A 8 -21.62 -15.56 3.08
N THR A 9 -20.55 -14.92 2.64
CA THR A 9 -19.30 -14.88 3.40
C THR A 9 -19.70 -14.33 4.76
N PRO A 10 -19.50 -15.10 5.84
CA PRO A 10 -19.98 -14.72 7.15
C PRO A 10 -19.43 -13.33 7.45
N LYS A 11 -20.30 -12.40 7.89
CA LYS A 11 -19.95 -10.98 8.08
C LYS A 11 -18.64 -10.80 8.88
N GLY A 12 -18.34 -11.73 9.79
CA GLY A 12 -17.08 -11.79 10.52
C GLY A 12 -15.82 -11.98 9.65
N CYS A 13 -15.89 -12.78 8.58
CA CYS A 13 -14.78 -12.99 7.65
C CYS A 13 -14.47 -11.73 6.83
N GLN A 14 -15.48 -10.96 6.44
CA GLN A 14 -15.29 -9.69 5.73
C GLN A 14 -14.65 -8.62 6.63
N VAL A 15 -15.07 -8.54 7.89
CA VAL A 15 -14.48 -7.61 8.87
C VAL A 15 -13.05 -8.01 9.21
N ALA A 16 -12.79 -9.31 9.42
CA ALA A 16 -11.44 -9.81 9.65
C ALA A 16 -10.49 -9.49 8.48
N ALA A 17 -10.96 -9.63 7.22
CA ALA A 17 -10.19 -9.26 6.04
C ALA A 17 -9.87 -7.75 5.98
N LEU A 18 -10.83 -6.89 6.35
CA LEU A 18 -10.59 -5.44 6.46
C LEU A 18 -9.57 -5.09 7.54
N ILE A 19 -9.65 -5.74 8.70
CA ILE A 19 -8.68 -5.54 9.79
C ILE A 19 -7.29 -6.01 9.36
N ALA A 20 -7.20 -7.19 8.75
CA ALA A 20 -5.94 -7.71 8.22
C ALA A 20 -5.31 -6.75 7.19
N LEU A 21 -6.13 -6.16 6.30
CA LEU A 21 -5.67 -5.15 5.35
C LEU A 21 -5.18 -3.87 6.04
N GLN A 22 -5.83 -3.42 7.13
CA GLN A 22 -5.37 -2.27 7.90
C GLN A 22 -4.03 -2.53 8.60
N VAL A 23 -3.88 -3.70 9.21
CA VAL A 23 -2.61 -4.12 9.82
C VAL A 23 -1.51 -4.16 8.76
N LEU A 24 -1.80 -4.74 7.59
CA LEU A 24 -0.85 -4.82 6.49
C LEU A 24 -0.45 -3.42 6.01
N MET A 25 -1.40 -2.50 5.86
CA MET A 25 -1.13 -1.10 5.51
C MET A 25 -0.27 -0.38 6.57
N LEU A 26 -0.50 -0.64 7.85
CA LEU A 26 0.32 -0.07 8.94
C LEU A 26 1.77 -0.57 8.84
N VAL A 27 1.96 -1.88 8.63
CA VAL A 27 3.29 -2.47 8.42
C VAL A 27 3.96 -1.84 7.20
N THR A 28 3.23 -1.65 6.10
CA THR A 28 3.78 -1.02 4.90
C THR A 28 4.19 0.44 5.15
N LEU A 29 3.43 1.21 5.92
CA LEU A 29 3.82 2.57 6.32
C LEU A 29 5.11 2.59 7.15
N VAL A 30 5.27 1.65 8.09
CA VAL A 30 6.49 1.53 8.89
C VAL A 30 7.69 1.23 8.00
N VAL A 31 7.57 0.28 7.08
CA VAL A 31 8.65 -0.06 6.12
C VAL A 31 9.02 1.14 5.26
N TRP A 32 8.03 1.90 4.78
CA TRP A 32 8.28 3.10 3.98
C TRP A 32 8.90 4.25 4.79
N ALA A 33 8.48 4.45 6.03
CA ALA A 33 9.10 5.45 6.91
C ALA A 33 10.56 5.09 7.21
N LEU A 34 10.86 3.80 7.38
CA LEU A 34 12.23 3.32 7.55
C LEU A 34 13.06 3.57 6.27
N ALA A 35 12.51 3.27 5.09
CA ALA A 35 13.17 3.54 3.81
C ALA A 35 13.42 5.05 3.61
N ALA A 36 12.46 5.90 3.99
CA ALA A 36 12.60 7.36 3.97
C ALA A 36 13.74 7.84 4.87
N PHE A 37 13.80 7.32 6.09
CA PHE A 37 14.85 7.65 7.06
C PHE A 37 16.23 7.23 6.55
N LEU A 38 16.36 6.01 6.03
CA LEU A 38 17.61 5.53 5.42
C LEU A 38 18.03 6.42 4.24
N LEU A 39 17.08 6.83 3.40
CA LEU A 39 17.36 7.72 2.28
C LEU A 39 17.86 9.09 2.77
N ALA A 40 17.18 9.70 3.75
CA ALA A 40 17.57 10.99 4.29
C ALA A 40 19.03 11.00 4.80
N ASN A 41 19.47 9.94 5.48
CA ASN A 41 20.86 9.80 5.93
C ASN A 41 21.86 9.67 4.76
N ILE A 42 21.48 9.00 3.66
CA ILE A 42 22.31 8.89 2.44
C ILE A 42 22.41 10.23 1.68
N TYR A 43 21.44 11.11 1.85
CA TYR A 43 21.37 12.42 1.20
C TYR A 43 22.29 13.45 1.81
N GLU A 44 22.45 13.44 3.14
CA GLU A 44 23.36 14.34 3.85
C GLU A 44 24.84 14.12 3.45
N GLY A 45 25.17 12.95 2.89
CA GLY A 45 26.53 12.61 2.43
C GLY A 45 26.95 13.14 1.05
N GLY A 46 26.14 14.00 0.40
CA GLY A 46 26.40 14.51 -0.95
C GLY A 46 25.50 13.84 -1.99
N ALA A 47 24.47 14.55 -2.44
CA ALA A 47 23.44 13.99 -3.31
C ALA A 47 23.62 14.36 -4.78
N THR A 48 23.58 13.34 -5.64
CA THR A 48 23.42 13.45 -7.08
C THR A 48 21.93 13.63 -7.43
N PRO A 49 21.58 14.28 -8.57
CA PRO A 49 20.19 14.57 -8.96
C PRO A 49 19.26 13.34 -9.02
N GLU A 50 19.81 12.17 -9.30
CA GLU A 50 19.08 10.90 -9.39
C GLU A 50 18.40 10.51 -8.09
N LYS A 51 18.98 10.88 -6.93
CA LYS A 51 18.39 10.58 -5.64
C LYS A 51 17.05 11.31 -5.46
N HIS A 52 16.86 12.52 -6.03
CA HIS A 52 15.65 13.36 -5.87
C HIS A 52 14.40 12.74 -6.48
N ILE A 53 14.57 11.99 -7.57
CA ILE A 53 13.49 11.29 -8.25
C ILE A 53 12.92 10.17 -7.36
N ILE A 54 13.74 9.60 -6.46
CA ILE A 54 13.38 8.52 -5.54
C ILE A 54 12.66 9.03 -4.28
N PHE A 55 12.89 10.30 -3.91
CA PHE A 55 12.31 10.91 -2.72
C PHE A 55 10.82 11.25 -2.89
N LEU A 56 10.40 11.60 -4.11
CA LEU A 56 9.01 11.92 -4.46
C LEU A 56 8.02 10.77 -4.20
N PRO A 57 8.30 9.52 -4.66
CA PRO A 57 7.49 8.35 -4.34
C PRO A 57 7.39 8.08 -2.84
N ILE A 58 8.46 8.32 -2.09
CA ILE A 58 8.48 8.17 -0.61
C ILE A 58 7.48 9.09 0.06
N LEU A 59 7.34 10.31 -0.43
CA LEU A 59 6.36 11.26 0.10
C LEU A 59 4.93 11.01 -0.44
N ALA A 60 4.80 10.55 -1.68
CA ALA A 60 3.50 10.31 -2.31
C ALA A 60 2.83 9.01 -1.81
N TYR A 61 3.61 8.00 -1.44
CA TYR A 61 3.10 6.68 -1.11
C TYR A 61 2.15 6.65 0.12
N PRO A 62 2.44 7.34 1.24
CA PRO A 62 1.50 7.47 2.36
C PRO A 62 0.17 8.12 1.96
N LEU A 63 0.19 9.10 1.05
CA LEU A 63 -1.02 9.76 0.55
C LEU A 63 -1.86 8.83 -0.31
N ILE A 64 -1.22 8.02 -1.15
CA ILE A 64 -1.89 6.99 -1.97
C ILE A 64 -2.55 5.94 -1.07
N LEU A 65 -1.84 5.48 -0.03
CA LEU A 65 -2.38 4.55 0.98
C LEU A 65 -3.59 5.12 1.71
N LEU A 66 -3.53 6.39 2.13
CA LEU A 66 -4.65 7.03 2.81
C LEU A 66 -5.86 7.19 1.87
N ALA A 67 -5.64 7.64 0.64
CA ALA A 67 -6.70 7.83 -0.35
C ALA A 67 -7.42 6.52 -0.69
N THR A 68 -6.66 5.45 -0.91
CA THR A 68 -7.20 4.12 -1.22
C THR A 68 -7.88 3.47 -0.04
N THR A 69 -7.41 3.72 1.19
CA THR A 69 -8.11 3.30 2.42
C THR A 69 -9.49 3.94 2.53
N ILE A 70 -9.58 5.26 2.33
CA ILE A 70 -10.84 6.00 2.36
C ILE A 70 -11.76 5.52 1.23
N ALA A 71 -11.22 5.33 0.03
CA ALA A 71 -11.98 4.83 -1.12
C ALA A 71 -12.49 3.39 -0.89
N GLY A 72 -11.66 2.50 -0.35
CA GLY A 72 -12.01 1.13 0.01
C GLY A 72 -13.11 1.08 1.06
N TRP A 73 -13.04 1.92 2.09
CA TRP A 73 -14.09 2.03 3.12
C TRP A 73 -15.41 2.55 2.55
N ARG A 74 -15.35 3.54 1.65
CA ARG A 74 -16.54 4.05 0.94
C ARG A 74 -17.16 2.97 0.04
N ALA A 75 -16.35 2.18 -0.65
CA ALA A 75 -16.82 1.08 -1.48
C ALA A 75 -17.46 -0.04 -0.64
N TYR A 76 -16.86 -0.37 0.51
CA TYR A 76 -17.39 -1.36 1.46
C TYR A 76 -18.77 -0.93 2.00
N ARG A 77 -18.91 0.34 2.43
CA ARG A 77 -20.21 0.88 2.89
C ARG A 77 -21.31 0.87 1.82
N LYS A 78 -20.93 0.86 0.53
CA LYS A 78 -21.87 0.75 -0.61
C LYS A 78 -22.18 -0.70 -1.01
N GLY A 79 -21.75 -1.68 -0.22
CA GLY A 79 -21.94 -3.11 -0.52
C GLY A 79 -21.02 -3.65 -1.62
N LYS A 80 -20.01 -2.89 -2.08
CA LYS A 80 -19.10 -3.29 -3.14
C LYS A 80 -17.81 -3.91 -2.57
N ALA A 81 -17.95 -5.04 -1.88
CA ALA A 81 -16.86 -5.69 -1.15
C ALA A 81 -15.65 -6.07 -2.04
N LEU A 82 -15.88 -6.55 -3.27
CA LEU A 82 -14.82 -6.86 -4.23
C LEU A 82 -14.03 -5.63 -4.66
N GLN A 83 -14.71 -4.51 -4.95
CA GLN A 83 -14.03 -3.25 -5.29
C GLN A 83 -13.27 -2.69 -4.08
N ALA A 84 -13.80 -2.83 -2.88
CA ALA A 84 -13.12 -2.42 -1.65
C ALA A 84 -11.81 -3.19 -1.45
N GLY A 85 -11.84 -4.51 -1.62
CA GLY A 85 -10.64 -5.36 -1.53
C GLY A 85 -9.60 -4.99 -2.57
N GLY A 86 -10.00 -4.81 -3.84
CA GLY A 86 -9.08 -4.40 -4.91
C GLY A 86 -8.45 -3.02 -4.68
N LEU A 87 -9.23 -2.05 -4.20
CA LEU A 87 -8.72 -0.71 -3.86
C LEU A 87 -7.69 -0.76 -2.73
N LEU A 88 -7.89 -1.61 -1.73
CA LEU A 88 -6.97 -1.78 -0.60
C LEU A 88 -5.73 -2.61 -0.97
N LEU A 89 -5.80 -3.48 -1.99
CA LEU A 89 -4.65 -4.24 -2.49
C LEU A 89 -3.73 -3.43 -3.41
N SER A 90 -4.31 -2.48 -4.16
CA SER A 90 -3.57 -1.68 -5.15
C SER A 90 -2.33 -0.93 -4.61
N PRO A 91 -2.34 -0.31 -3.41
CA PRO A 91 -1.19 0.39 -2.88
C PRO A 91 -0.10 -0.60 -2.45
N LEU A 92 -0.49 -1.78 -1.96
CA LEU A 92 0.44 -2.82 -1.54
C LEU A 92 1.23 -3.33 -2.74
N LEU A 93 0.56 -3.60 -3.87
CA LEU A 93 1.21 -4.01 -5.11
C LEU A 93 2.16 -2.93 -5.64
N TYR A 94 1.71 -1.66 -5.64
CA TYR A 94 2.57 -0.54 -6.04
C TYR A 94 3.80 -0.43 -5.13
N GLY A 95 3.61 -0.56 -3.81
CA GLY A 95 4.69 -0.54 -2.83
C GLY A 95 5.70 -1.65 -3.03
N LEU A 96 5.23 -2.86 -3.37
CA LEU A 96 6.08 -4.03 -3.61
C LEU A 96 6.96 -3.86 -4.86
N VAL A 97 6.38 -3.35 -5.96
CA VAL A 97 7.13 -3.05 -7.20
C VAL A 97 8.17 -1.96 -6.94
N TYR A 98 7.77 -0.89 -6.24
CA TYR A 98 8.67 0.24 -5.98
C TYR A 98 9.79 -0.13 -5.00
N PHE A 99 9.51 -0.95 -3.99
CA PHE A 99 10.51 -1.48 -3.07
C PHE A 99 11.52 -2.40 -3.78
N GLY A 100 11.05 -3.25 -4.70
CA GLY A 100 11.94 -4.07 -5.54
C GLY A 100 12.87 -3.21 -6.42
N TYR A 101 12.32 -2.17 -7.06
CA TYR A 101 13.12 -1.20 -7.81
C TYR A 101 14.16 -0.50 -6.92
N PHE A 102 13.77 -0.12 -5.70
CA PHE A 102 14.65 0.51 -4.73
C PHE A 102 15.84 -0.39 -4.32
N ILE A 103 15.58 -1.67 -4.03
CA ILE A 103 16.64 -2.64 -3.69
C ILE A 103 17.63 -2.78 -4.86
N LEU A 104 17.11 -2.95 -6.08
CA LEU A 104 17.96 -3.10 -7.28
C LEU A 104 18.86 -1.87 -7.47
N MET A 105 18.30 -0.66 -7.29
CA MET A 105 19.08 0.55 -7.41
C MET A 105 20.11 0.69 -6.29
N ALA A 106 19.76 0.32 -5.06
CA ALA A 106 20.69 0.35 -3.92
C ALA A 106 21.90 -0.60 -4.09
N GLN A 107 21.73 -1.73 -4.80
CA GLN A 107 22.82 -2.65 -5.15
C GLN A 107 23.69 -2.15 -6.32
N SER A 108 23.27 -1.08 -7.01
CA SER A 108 24.00 -0.50 -8.14
C SER A 108 25.07 0.52 -7.73
N PHE A 109 25.13 0.85 -6.44
CA PHE A 109 26.10 1.76 -5.81
C PHE A 109 27.16 0.99 -5.01
#